data_AF-X0WX08-F1
#
_entry.id   AF-X0WX08-F1
#
_cell.length_a   1.000
_cell.length_b   1.000
_cell.length_c   1.000
_cell.angle_alpha   90.00
_cell.angle_beta   90.00
_cell.angle_gamma   90.00
#
_symmetry.space_group_name_H-M   'P 1'
#
loop_
_entity.id
_entity.type
_entity.pdbx_description
1 polymer ?
#
loop_
_entity_poly.entity_id
_entity_poly.type
_entity_poly.pdbx_seq_one_letter_code
_entity_poly.pdbx_strand_id
1 'polypeptide(L)'
;VVISGGEPTIQKDLLLFIKKIKKMGFLIKLDTSGINPDIISQLLEKSLLDYIAMDIKAPLEKYSTITMKKTDITQIKKSIDILLSSSIDYEFRTTLVPTLLTIEDISLIAKQIKGASLYVLQKFVSDTTISPSLKGKFFKEDIMKRSKELAEQYVKKCLLR
;
A
#
# COMPACT_ATOMS: atom_id res chain seq x y z
N VAL A 1 11.46 12.10 7.50
CA VAL A 1 10.08 12.61 7.42
C VAL A 1 9.21 11.58 6.71
N VAL A 2 8.04 11.24 7.27
CA VAL A 2 7.06 10.38 6.60
C VAL A 2 5.91 11.28 6.14
N ILE A 3 5.59 11.22 4.85
CA ILE A 3 4.47 11.93 4.25
C ILE A 3 3.34 10.92 4.07
N SER A 4 2.30 11.04 4.88
CA SER A 4 1.17 10.10 4.96
C SER A 4 -0.13 10.86 5.32
N GLY A 5 -1.19 10.13 5.65
CA GLY A 5 -2.49 10.69 6.04
C GLY A 5 -3.55 10.41 4.97
N GLY A 6 -4.22 11.47 4.48
CA GLY A 6 -4.96 11.37 3.21
C GLY A 6 -4.03 11.00 2.06
N GLU A 7 -4.55 10.92 0.83
CA GLU A 7 -3.69 10.61 -0.32
C GLU A 7 -2.77 11.80 -0.67
N PRO A 8 -1.44 11.71 -0.43
CA PRO A 8 -0.57 12.86 -0.62
C PRO A 8 -0.43 13.27 -2.08
N THR A 9 -0.52 12.32 -3.02
CA THR A 9 -0.34 12.57 -4.46
C THR A 9 -1.43 13.43 -5.09
N ILE A 10 -2.53 13.73 -4.36
CA ILE A 10 -3.56 14.69 -4.78
C ILE A 10 -3.09 16.14 -4.56
N GLN A 11 -2.14 16.39 -3.66
CA GLN A 11 -1.67 17.73 -3.33
C GLN A 11 -0.77 18.28 -4.43
N LYS A 12 -1.18 19.41 -5.03
CA LYS A 12 -0.49 20.03 -6.18
C LYS A 12 0.95 20.47 -5.86
N ASP A 13 1.22 20.82 -4.62
CA ASP A 13 2.51 21.32 -4.16
C ASP A 13 3.41 20.24 -3.53
N LEU A 14 3.00 18.96 -3.57
CA LEU A 14 3.75 17.84 -2.98
C LEU A 14 5.23 17.81 -3.40
N LEU A 15 5.51 17.98 -4.70
CA LEU A 15 6.89 18.00 -5.21
C LEU A 15 7.71 19.15 -4.61
N LEU A 16 7.11 20.34 -4.49
CA LEU A 16 7.80 21.50 -3.92
C LEU A 16 8.04 21.31 -2.42
N PHE A 17 7.06 20.75 -1.71
CA PHE A 17 7.16 20.43 -0.30
C PHE A 17 8.28 19.44 -0.02
N ILE A 18 8.33 18.33 -0.76
CA ILE A 18 9.38 17.31 -0.64
C ILE A 18 10.77 17.88 -0.94
N LYS A 19 10.90 18.71 -1.98
CA LYS A 19 12.17 19.40 -2.29
C LYS A 19 12.68 20.27 -1.14
N LYS A 20 11.78 20.98 -0.44
CA LYS A 20 12.17 21.80 0.73
C LYS A 20 12.71 20.92 1.85
N ILE A 21 12.04 19.80 2.14
CA ILE A 21 12.48 18.85 3.18
C ILE A 21 13.83 18.21 2.83
N LYS A 22 14.04 17.78 1.58
CA LYS A 22 15.33 17.23 1.13
C LYS A 22 16.47 18.24 1.28
N LYS A 23 16.23 19.52 1.00
CA LYS A 23 17.24 20.60 1.22
C LYS A 23 17.62 20.76 2.69
N MET A 24 16.76 20.37 3.62
CA MET A 24 17.05 20.37 5.06
C MET A 24 17.85 19.14 5.52
N GLY A 25 18.14 18.19 4.61
CA GLY A 25 18.95 17.00 4.91
C GLY A 25 18.18 15.80 5.45
N PHE A 26 16.84 15.83 5.44
CA PHE A 26 16.04 14.70 5.92
C PHE A 26 15.81 13.65 4.83
N LEU A 27 15.81 12.38 5.25
CA LEU A 27 15.27 11.27 4.45
C LEU A 27 13.74 11.35 4.37
N ILE A 28 13.18 10.94 3.24
CA ILE A 28 11.76 11.10 2.92
C ILE A 28 11.14 9.74 2.57
N LYS A 29 10.10 9.39 3.32
CA LYS A 29 9.20 8.28 3.01
C LYS A 29 7.85 8.81 2.54
N LEU A 30 7.30 8.25 1.48
CA LEU A 30 5.93 8.50 1.02
C LEU A 30 5.04 7.30 1.29
N ASP A 31 3.88 7.52 1.90
CA ASP A 31 2.79 6.55 2.01
C ASP A 31 1.68 6.94 1.03
N THR A 32 1.26 6.04 0.14
CA THR A 32 0.26 6.32 -0.91
C THR A 32 -0.68 5.13 -1.13
N SER A 33 -1.87 5.39 -1.65
CA SER A 33 -2.79 4.39 -2.19
C SER A 33 -2.56 4.08 -3.67
N GLY A 34 -1.60 4.76 -4.32
CA GLY A 34 -1.19 4.50 -5.70
C GLY A 34 -2.16 4.98 -6.78
N ILE A 35 -3.07 5.89 -6.46
CA ILE A 35 -4.07 6.38 -7.43
C ILE A 35 -3.50 7.33 -8.50
N ASN A 36 -2.32 7.91 -8.29
CA ASN A 36 -1.66 8.86 -9.21
C ASN A 36 -0.25 8.37 -9.60
N PRO A 37 -0.13 7.38 -10.50
CA PRO A 37 1.15 6.86 -10.95
C PRO A 37 2.08 7.93 -11.53
N ASP A 38 1.55 8.95 -12.23
CA ASP A 38 2.37 9.99 -12.86
C ASP A 38 3.13 10.83 -11.83
N ILE A 39 2.51 11.11 -10.68
CA ILE A 39 3.16 11.84 -9.58
C ILE A 39 4.21 10.94 -8.90
N ILE A 40 3.92 9.66 -8.72
CA ILE A 40 4.87 8.69 -8.17
C ILE A 40 6.10 8.59 -9.09
N SER A 41 5.92 8.43 -10.39
CA SER A 41 7.01 8.39 -11.38
C SER A 41 7.87 9.65 -11.30
N GLN A 42 7.25 10.83 -11.31
CA GLN A 42 7.98 12.09 -11.22
C GLN A 42 8.79 12.25 -9.93
N LEU A 43 8.29 11.74 -8.79
CA LEU A 43 9.01 11.78 -7.52
C LEU A 43 10.23 10.85 -7.54
N LEU A 44 10.08 9.65 -8.11
CA LEU A 44 11.15 8.67 -8.25
C LEU A 44 12.23 9.15 -9.23
N GLU A 45 11.84 9.59 -10.44
CA GLU A 45 12.75 10.11 -11.47
C GLU A 45 13.60 11.28 -10.97
N LYS A 46 13.02 12.13 -10.10
CA LYS A 46 13.71 13.27 -9.50
C LYS A 46 14.50 12.91 -8.23
N SER A 47 14.57 11.62 -7.88
CA SER A 47 15.25 11.11 -6.67
C SER A 47 14.81 11.81 -5.38
N LEU A 48 13.52 12.12 -5.30
CA LEU A 48 12.92 12.90 -4.21
C LEU A 48 12.45 12.04 -3.04
N LEU A 49 12.43 10.71 -3.21
CA LEU A 49 12.03 9.75 -2.19
C LEU A 49 13.20 8.84 -1.85
N ASP A 50 13.32 8.49 -0.58
CA ASP A 50 14.27 7.50 -0.09
C ASP A 50 13.55 6.17 0.23
N TYR A 51 12.22 6.21 0.40
CA TYR A 51 11.39 5.03 0.60
C TYR A 51 9.94 5.30 0.15
N ILE A 52 9.23 4.27 -0.32
CA ILE A 52 7.80 4.36 -0.65
C ILE A 52 7.01 3.16 -0.11
N ALA A 53 5.88 3.43 0.55
CA ALA A 53 4.92 2.42 0.96
C ALA A 53 3.61 2.60 0.19
N MET A 54 3.15 1.56 -0.50
CA MET A 54 1.90 1.59 -1.23
C MET A 54 0.85 0.66 -0.61
N ASP A 55 -0.30 1.21 -0.25
CA ASP A 55 -1.43 0.44 0.26
C ASP A 55 -2.21 -0.22 -0.89
N ILE A 56 -2.22 -1.55 -0.92
CA ILE A 56 -3.09 -2.36 -1.76
C ILE A 56 -4.31 -2.76 -0.93
N LYS A 57 -5.46 -2.15 -1.22
CA LYS A 57 -6.66 -2.29 -0.39
C LYS A 57 -7.45 -3.58 -0.64
N ALA A 58 -7.24 -4.19 -1.81
CA ALA A 58 -8.02 -5.32 -2.30
C ALA A 58 -7.36 -5.92 -3.55
N PRO A 59 -7.76 -7.13 -3.97
CA PRO A 59 -7.55 -7.57 -5.34
C PRO A 59 -8.12 -6.55 -6.34
N LEU A 60 -7.43 -6.33 -7.47
CA LEU A 60 -7.82 -5.33 -8.47
C LEU A 60 -9.30 -5.47 -8.92
N GLU A 61 -9.78 -6.70 -9.06
CA GLU A 61 -11.16 -7.03 -9.44
C GLU A 61 -12.22 -6.66 -8.38
N LYS A 62 -11.82 -6.55 -7.10
CA LYS A 62 -12.70 -6.18 -5.97
C LYS A 62 -12.46 -4.75 -5.48
N TYR A 63 -11.51 -4.04 -6.10
CA TYR A 63 -10.99 -2.78 -5.56
C TYR A 63 -12.07 -1.73 -5.35
N SER A 64 -12.89 -1.46 -6.38
CA SER A 64 -13.96 -0.45 -6.29
C SER A 64 -15.05 -0.83 -5.28
N THR A 65 -15.31 -2.12 -5.11
CA THR A 65 -16.29 -2.62 -4.12
C THR A 65 -15.81 -2.37 -2.71
N ILE A 66 -14.55 -2.70 -2.41
CA ILE A 66 -13.96 -2.55 -1.07
C ILE A 66 -13.70 -1.09 -0.73
N THR A 67 -13.28 -0.27 -1.70
CA THR A 67 -13.09 1.18 -1.48
C THR A 67 -14.40 1.97 -1.50
N MET A 68 -15.53 1.32 -1.86
CA MET A 68 -16.85 1.95 -2.04
C MET A 68 -16.81 3.18 -2.95
N LYS A 69 -15.87 3.19 -3.91
CA LYS A 69 -15.66 4.28 -4.87
C LYS A 69 -15.20 3.69 -6.19
N LYS A 70 -15.73 4.24 -7.30
CA LYS A 70 -15.21 3.92 -8.63
C LYS A 70 -13.73 4.27 -8.68
N THR A 71 -12.90 3.24 -8.68
CA THR A 71 -11.45 3.34 -8.68
C THR A 71 -10.94 2.91 -10.04
N ASP A 72 -10.10 3.73 -10.66
CA ASP A 72 -9.44 3.34 -11.90
C ASP A 72 -8.33 2.33 -11.59
N ILE A 73 -8.65 1.05 -11.74
CA ILE A 73 -7.74 -0.06 -11.47
C ILE A 73 -6.50 -0.02 -12.37
N THR A 74 -6.57 0.63 -13.53
CA THR A 74 -5.43 0.74 -14.45
C THR A 74 -4.35 1.62 -13.86
N GLN A 75 -4.72 2.67 -13.12
CA GLN A 75 -3.80 3.55 -12.42
C GLN A 75 -3.14 2.85 -11.24
N ILE A 76 -3.90 2.05 -10.47
CA ILE A 76 -3.35 1.23 -9.38
C ILE A 76 -2.33 0.24 -9.93
N LYS A 77 -2.66 -0.45 -11.03
CA LYS A 77 -1.76 -1.40 -11.68
C LYS A 77 -0.47 -0.72 -12.16
N LYS A 78 -0.57 0.43 -12.81
CA LYS A 78 0.61 1.21 -13.23
C LYS A 78 1.50 1.58 -12.04
N SER A 79 0.92 2.01 -10.92
CA SER A 79 1.69 2.30 -9.71
C SER A 79 2.40 1.06 -9.17
N ILE A 80 1.74 -0.11 -9.16
CA ILE A 80 2.38 -1.38 -8.82
C ILE A 80 3.59 -1.65 -9.74
N ASP A 81 3.41 -1.54 -11.06
CA ASP A 81 4.46 -1.79 -12.05
C ASP A 81 5.65 -0.82 -11.89
N ILE A 82 5.38 0.46 -11.59
CA ILE A 82 6.40 1.48 -11.29
C ILE A 82 7.22 1.07 -10.06
N LEU A 83 6.55 0.65 -8.97
CA LEU A 83 7.25 0.24 -7.76
C LEU A 83 8.04 -1.05 -7.96
N LEU A 84 7.47 -2.05 -8.66
CA LEU A 84 8.16 -3.32 -8.95
C LEU A 84 9.45 -3.12 -9.76
N SER A 85 9.49 -2.09 -10.61
CA SER A 85 10.67 -1.72 -11.41
C SER A 85 11.55 -0.63 -10.76
N SER A 86 11.20 -0.17 -9.56
CA SER A 86 11.92 0.90 -8.87
C SER A 86 13.26 0.43 -8.30
N SER A 87 14.24 1.33 -8.29
CA SER A 87 15.56 1.12 -7.70
C SER A 87 15.65 1.53 -6.22
N ILE A 88 14.65 2.22 -5.67
CA ILE A 88 14.60 2.56 -4.26
C ILE A 88 13.88 1.48 -3.46
N ASP A 89 14.10 1.45 -2.15
CA ASP A 89 13.38 0.54 -1.27
C ASP A 89 11.88 0.90 -1.21
N TYR A 90 11.05 -0.13 -1.22
CA TYR A 90 9.60 0.01 -1.14
C TYR A 90 8.94 -1.14 -0.37
N GLU A 91 7.71 -0.91 0.08
CA GLU A 91 6.81 -1.96 0.58
C GLU A 91 5.41 -1.81 -0.02
N PHE A 92 4.78 -2.94 -0.34
CA PHE A 92 3.33 -2.98 -0.46
C PHE A 92 2.72 -3.31 0.90
N ARG A 93 1.52 -2.81 1.17
CA ARG A 93 0.82 -3.07 2.43
C ARG A 93 -0.64 -3.39 2.21
N THR A 94 -1.20 -4.25 3.04
CA THR A 94 -2.64 -4.52 3.07
C THR A 94 -3.13 -4.64 4.50
N THR A 95 -4.10 -3.81 4.87
CA THR A 95 -4.79 -3.91 6.15
C THR A 95 -5.81 -5.04 6.13
N LEU A 96 -5.64 -6.01 7.01
CA LEU A 96 -6.47 -7.21 7.11
C LEU A 96 -7.79 -6.90 7.84
N VAL A 97 -8.85 -6.61 7.08
CA VAL A 97 -10.21 -6.37 7.61
C VAL A 97 -11.11 -7.59 7.34
N PRO A 98 -11.53 -8.37 8.36
CA PRO A 98 -12.14 -9.71 8.16
C PRO A 98 -13.41 -9.76 7.33
N THR A 99 -14.20 -8.69 7.36
CA THR A 99 -15.47 -8.60 6.63
C THR A 99 -15.29 -8.12 5.19
N LEU A 100 -14.08 -7.67 4.82
CA LEU A 100 -13.79 -7.11 3.50
C LEU A 100 -12.84 -7.98 2.69
N LEU A 101 -11.95 -8.73 3.35
CA LEU A 101 -10.93 -9.54 2.70
C LEU A 101 -10.97 -10.97 3.24
N THR A 102 -10.87 -11.94 2.34
CA THR A 102 -10.62 -13.34 2.69
C THR A 102 -9.14 -13.67 2.56
N ILE A 103 -8.73 -14.87 2.99
CA ILE A 103 -7.37 -15.36 2.80
C ILE A 103 -7.03 -15.53 1.31
N GLU A 104 -8.01 -15.93 0.50
CA GLU A 104 -7.89 -16.03 -0.95
C GLU A 104 -7.64 -14.66 -1.58
N ASP A 105 -8.29 -13.60 -1.06
CA ASP A 105 -8.04 -12.23 -1.52
C ASP A 105 -6.59 -11.79 -1.25
N ILE A 106 -6.02 -12.17 -0.10
CA ILE A 106 -4.62 -11.87 0.19
C ILE A 106 -3.67 -12.61 -0.75
N SER A 107 -3.98 -13.87 -1.09
CA SER A 107 -3.22 -14.63 -2.09
C SER A 107 -3.32 -14.01 -3.49
N LEU A 108 -4.50 -13.52 -3.87
CA LEU A 108 -4.70 -12.82 -5.15
C LEU A 108 -3.91 -11.50 -5.21
N ILE A 109 -3.92 -10.72 -4.13
CA ILE A 109 -3.07 -9.51 -4.03
C ILE A 109 -1.60 -9.89 -4.20
N ALA A 110 -1.11 -10.90 -3.47
CA ALA A 110 0.28 -11.33 -3.55
C ALA A 110 0.69 -11.76 -4.97
N LYS A 111 -0.22 -12.40 -5.72
CA LYS A 111 -0.02 -12.71 -7.16
C LYS A 111 0.04 -11.45 -8.02
N GLN A 112 -0.77 -10.43 -7.73
CA GLN A 112 -0.81 -9.17 -8.47
C GLN A 112 0.46 -8.33 -8.25
N ILE A 113 1.10 -8.45 -7.08
CA ILE A 113 2.38 -7.81 -6.76
C ILE A 113 3.57 -8.80 -6.81
N LYS A 114 3.45 -9.87 -7.62
CA LYS A 114 4.45 -10.94 -7.68
C LYS A 114 5.84 -10.36 -7.94
N GLY A 115 6.83 -10.83 -7.17
CA GLY A 115 8.21 -10.37 -7.23
C GLY A 115 8.53 -9.16 -6.33
N ALA A 116 7.53 -8.58 -5.67
CA ALA A 116 7.73 -7.47 -4.73
C ALA A 116 8.78 -7.81 -3.67
N SER A 117 9.62 -6.82 -3.36
CA SER A 117 10.68 -6.95 -2.36
C SER A 117 10.12 -7.16 -0.94
N LEU A 118 9.05 -6.46 -0.59
CA LEU A 118 8.40 -6.55 0.71
C LEU A 118 6.89 -6.35 0.60
N TYR A 119 6.13 -7.25 1.21
CA TYR A 119 4.68 -7.13 1.40
C TYR A 119 4.32 -7.23 2.88
N VAL A 120 3.63 -6.23 3.41
CA VAL A 120 3.28 -6.16 4.84
C VAL A 120 1.77 -6.33 5.01
N LEU A 121 1.38 -7.38 5.74
CA LEU A 121 0.00 -7.58 6.15
C LEU A 121 -0.20 -6.89 7.50
N GLN A 122 -1.03 -5.85 7.50
CA GLN A 122 -1.26 -5.01 8.67
C GLN A 122 -2.48 -5.48 9.46
N LYS A 123 -2.36 -5.61 10.78
CA LYS A 123 -3.49 -5.89 11.66
C LYS A 123 -4.44 -4.71 11.67
N PHE A 124 -5.73 -4.98 11.43
CA PHE A 124 -6.77 -3.98 11.63
C PHE A 124 -7.01 -3.74 13.13
N VAL A 125 -6.96 -2.47 13.54
CA VAL A 125 -7.26 -2.04 14.91
C VAL A 125 -8.73 -1.59 14.97
N SER A 126 -9.57 -2.37 15.65
CA SER A 126 -11.01 -2.18 15.63
C SER A 126 -11.56 -1.21 16.69
N ASP A 127 -10.71 -0.71 17.58
CA ASP A 127 -11.12 0.07 18.76
C ASP A 127 -11.50 1.51 18.38
N THR A 128 -10.80 2.07 17.39
CA THR A 128 -10.99 3.44 16.88
C THR A 128 -11.43 3.40 15.41
N THR A 129 -12.58 2.79 15.12
CA THR A 129 -13.12 2.69 13.76
C THR A 129 -14.26 3.67 13.52
N ILE A 130 -14.29 4.26 12.32
CA ILE A 130 -15.36 5.16 11.87
C ILE A 130 -16.63 4.35 11.55
N SER A 131 -16.47 3.15 10.99
CA SER A 131 -17.60 2.29 10.64
C SER A 131 -17.99 1.39 11.82
N PRO A 132 -19.20 1.57 12.41
CA PRO A 132 -19.62 0.76 13.56
C PRO A 132 -19.65 -0.74 13.27
N SER A 133 -19.91 -1.15 12.02
CA SER A 133 -19.96 -2.56 11.60
C SER A 133 -18.61 -3.28 11.71
N LEU A 134 -17.50 -2.53 11.76
CA LEU A 134 -16.15 -3.07 11.88
C LEU A 134 -15.66 -3.15 13.34
N LYS A 135 -16.42 -2.62 14.31
CA LYS A 135 -16.00 -2.61 15.71
C LYS A 135 -15.90 -4.03 16.26
N GLY A 136 -14.80 -4.33 16.96
CA GLY A 136 -14.52 -5.66 17.52
C GLY A 136 -14.21 -6.75 16.49
N LYS A 137 -14.02 -6.41 15.20
CA LYS A 137 -13.64 -7.37 14.15
C LYS A 137 -12.13 -7.44 14.03
N PHE A 138 -11.57 -8.64 14.02
CA PHE A 138 -10.14 -8.85 13.83
C PHE A 138 -9.88 -10.17 13.09
N PHE A 139 -8.77 -10.23 12.35
CA PHE A 139 -8.28 -11.50 11.82
C PHE A 139 -7.69 -12.30 12.99
N LYS A 140 -8.08 -13.57 13.09
CA LYS A 140 -7.45 -14.50 14.03
C LYS A 140 -5.98 -14.66 13.66
N GLU A 141 -5.10 -14.78 14.66
CA GLU A 141 -3.65 -14.85 14.43
C GLU A 141 -3.25 -15.99 13.50
N ASP A 142 -3.87 -17.17 13.64
CA ASP A 142 -3.59 -18.32 12.77
C ASP A 142 -3.93 -18.05 11.30
N ILE A 143 -5.01 -17.30 11.05
CA ILE A 143 -5.36 -16.89 9.68
C ILE A 143 -4.35 -15.87 9.16
N MET A 144 -3.90 -14.91 9.99
CA MET A 144 -2.86 -13.96 9.56
C MET A 144 -1.55 -14.67 9.21
N LYS A 145 -1.12 -15.64 10.02
CA LYS A 145 0.06 -16.47 9.75
C LYS A 145 -0.09 -17.24 8.44
N ARG A 146 -1.26 -17.87 8.22
CA ARG A 146 -1.54 -18.58 6.97
C ARG A 146 -1.55 -17.66 5.76
N SER A 147 -2.12 -16.46 5.88
CA SER A 147 -2.10 -15.44 4.81
C SER A 147 -0.68 -15.02 4.46
N LYS A 148 0.19 -14.85 5.46
CA LYS A 148 1.63 -14.58 5.26
C LYS A 148 2.30 -15.71 4.49
N GLU A 149 2.14 -16.96 4.93
CA GLU A 149 2.74 -18.14 4.26
C GLU A 149 2.33 -18.26 2.79
N LEU A 150 1.05 -17.99 2.48
CA LEU A 150 0.57 -18.00 1.10
C LEU A 150 1.15 -16.85 0.28
N ALA A 151 1.29 -15.67 0.87
CA ALA A 151 1.86 -14.52 0.20
C ALA A 151 3.35 -14.70 -0.12
N GLU A 152 4.12 -15.33 0.78
CA GLU A 152 5.56 -15.63 0.62
C GLU A 152 5.88 -16.51 -0.60
N GLN A 153 4.88 -17.19 -1.18
CA GLN A 153 5.05 -17.93 -2.44
C GLN A 153 5.19 -17.03 -3.67
N TYR A 154 4.79 -15.76 -3.57
CA TYR A 154 4.74 -14.82 -4.69
C TYR A 154 5.66 -13.61 -4.53
N VAL A 155 5.98 -13.22 -3.29
CA VAL A 155 6.83 -12.06 -2.97
C VAL A 155 8.11 -12.51 -2.27
N LYS A 156 9.16 -11.67 -2.30
CA LYS A 156 10.46 -12.04 -1.70
C LYS A 156 10.40 -12.13 -0.18
N LYS A 157 9.60 -11.27 0.46
CA LYS A 157 9.41 -11.23 1.92
C LYS A 157 8.02 -10.77 2.26
N CYS A 158 7.34 -11.47 3.17
CA CYS A 158 6.10 -11.01 3.76
C CYS A 158 6.24 -10.84 5.28
N LEU A 159 5.66 -9.77 5.85
CA LEU A 159 5.68 -9.51 7.29
C LEU A 159 4.27 -9.28 7.82
N LEU A 160 4.05 -9.66 9.08
CA LEU A 160 2.89 -9.22 9.85
C LEU A 160 3.29 -7.98 10.66
N ARG A 161 2.49 -6.92 10.59
CA ARG A 161 2.69 -5.67 11.33
C ARG A 161 1.37 -5.24 11.99
#